data_AF-A0A1V4LW17-F1
#
_entry.id   AF-A0A1V4LW17-F1
#
_cell.length_a   1.000
_cell.length_b   1.000
_cell.length_c   1.000
_cell.angle_alpha   90.00
_cell.angle_beta   90.00
_cell.angle_gamma   90.00
#
_symmetry.space_group_name_H-M   'P 1'
#
loop_
_entity.id
_entity.type
_entity.pdbx_description
1 polymer ?
#
loop_
_entity_poly.entity_id
_entity_poly.type
_entity_poly.pdbx_seq_one_letter_code
_entity_poly.pdbx_strand_id
1 'polypeptide(L)'
;MTFCLIAFFKAGDGFVVGNIIPELIGVCVELLIIIFVFDVWQKKEELNRKIKVERRLREFLIFFLKQNFSSYPPSCQPGNFYGKNHDQNQSAIDNLISNIEASGLGEEVVLQVQKYCGSEKEIFNNLIPVASDLTNDHFKSWVRIAYFMNAIDSKSEKTSHSVVKILLNIKRFDHESFVNKLYVGA
;
A
#
# COMPACT_ATOMS: atom_id res chain seq x y z
N MET A 1 39.55 -3.28 -8.17
CA MET A 1 39.89 -4.63 -7.67
C MET A 1 41.29 -5.09 -8.10
N THR A 2 41.75 -4.74 -9.32
CA THR A 2 43.07 -5.11 -9.86
C THR A 2 44.27 -4.48 -9.12
N PHE A 3 44.12 -3.26 -8.58
CA PHE A 3 45.21 -2.59 -7.84
C PHE A 3 45.51 -3.21 -6.45
N CYS A 4 44.49 -3.72 -5.75
CA CYS A 4 44.68 -4.34 -4.43
C CYS A 4 45.38 -5.70 -4.51
N LEU A 5 45.08 -6.49 -5.55
CA LEU A 5 45.72 -7.79 -5.80
C LEU A 5 47.21 -7.63 -6.14
N ILE A 6 47.57 -6.59 -6.90
CA ILE A 6 48.97 -6.32 -7.25
C ILE A 6 49.76 -5.88 -6.01
N ALA A 7 49.17 -5.09 -5.10
CA ALA A 7 49.82 -4.70 -3.86
C ALA A 7 50.03 -5.88 -2.91
N PHE A 8 49.05 -6.80 -2.81
CA PHE A 8 49.13 -7.99 -1.95
C PHE A 8 50.19 -9.00 -2.42
N PHE A 9 50.36 -9.18 -3.74
CA PHE A 9 51.36 -10.09 -4.30
C PHE A 9 52.80 -9.53 -4.35
N LYS A 10 52.96 -8.20 -4.33
CA LYS A 10 54.29 -7.54 -4.36
C LYS A 10 54.82 -7.15 -2.98
N ALA A 11 53.99 -7.33 -1.97
CA ALA A 11 54.26 -7.03 -0.58
C ALA A 11 55.00 -8.19 0.08
N GLY A 12 56.29 -8.01 0.38
CA GLY A 12 56.97 -8.90 1.34
C GLY A 12 56.34 -8.80 2.73
N ASP A 13 56.70 -9.71 3.64
CA ASP A 13 56.12 -9.93 4.98
C ASP A 13 55.87 -8.65 5.82
N GLY A 14 56.54 -7.53 5.53
CA GLY A 14 56.38 -6.23 6.20
C GLY A 14 55.26 -5.30 5.68
N PHE A 15 54.50 -5.67 4.65
CA PHE A 15 53.36 -4.84 4.21
C PHE A 15 52.14 -5.02 5.12
N VAL A 16 51.92 -6.22 5.67
CA VAL A 16 50.68 -6.52 6.41
C VAL A 16 50.83 -6.26 7.91
N VAL A 17 52.04 -6.29 8.45
CA VAL A 17 52.31 -6.13 9.89
C VAL A 17 53.17 -4.88 10.12
N GLY A 18 52.63 -3.89 10.83
CA GLY A 18 53.33 -2.63 11.17
C GLY A 18 53.23 -1.51 10.14
N ASN A 19 52.39 -1.67 9.10
CA ASN A 19 52.16 -0.65 8.07
C ASN A 19 50.73 -0.08 8.17
N ILE A 20 50.63 1.23 8.33
CA ILE A 20 49.38 1.98 8.55
C ILE A 20 48.45 1.89 7.32
N ILE A 21 48.99 1.71 6.11
CA ILE A 21 48.19 1.73 4.87
C ILE A 21 47.20 0.55 4.80
N PRO A 22 47.63 -0.73 4.88
CA PRO A 22 46.68 -1.85 4.89
C PRO A 22 45.77 -1.89 6.11
N GLU A 23 46.22 -1.42 7.28
CA GLU A 23 45.36 -1.27 8.46
C GLU A 23 44.23 -0.27 8.20
N LEU A 24 44.54 0.91 7.65
CA LEU A 24 43.56 1.92 7.26
C LEU A 24 42.60 1.41 6.18
N ILE A 25 43.10 0.64 5.20
CA ILE A 25 42.25 -0.01 4.20
C ILE A 25 41.28 -0.99 4.87
N GLY A 26 41.74 -1.78 5.84
CA GLY A 26 40.90 -2.68 6.63
C GLY A 26 39.76 -1.94 7.33
N VAL A 27 40.09 -0.86 8.06
CA VAL A 27 39.11 0.00 8.74
C VAL A 27 38.10 0.61 7.75
N CYS A 28 38.56 1.08 6.59
CA CYS A 28 37.67 1.61 5.56
C CYS A 28 36.72 0.55 5.00
N VAL A 29 37.21 -0.68 4.75
CA VAL A 29 36.36 -1.79 4.28
C VAL A 29 35.33 -2.18 5.33
N GLU A 30 35.72 -2.25 6.60
CA GLU A 30 34.80 -2.51 7.72
C GLU A 30 33.71 -1.43 7.80
N LEU A 31 34.07 -0.15 7.69
CA LEU A 31 33.11 0.94 7.68
C LEU A 31 32.11 0.83 6.52
N LEU A 32 32.57 0.49 5.31
CA LEU A 32 31.68 0.30 4.16
C LEU A 32 30.70 -0.85 4.37
N ILE A 33 31.16 -1.96 4.97
CA ILE A 33 30.30 -3.10 5.32
C ILE A 33 29.24 -2.67 6.34
N ILE A 34 29.64 -1.93 7.38
CA ILE A 34 28.72 -1.43 8.40
C ILE A 34 27.64 -0.53 7.77
N ILE A 35 28.04 0.44 6.94
CA ILE A 35 27.10 1.34 6.25
C ILE A 35 26.11 0.55 5.39
N PHE A 36 26.59 -0.46 4.65
CA PHE A 36 25.73 -1.30 3.82
C PHE A 36 24.71 -2.09 4.65
N VAL A 37 25.13 -2.68 5.77
CA VAL A 37 24.22 -3.40 6.68
C VAL A 37 23.16 -2.47 7.25
N PHE A 38 23.53 -1.25 7.67
CA PHE A 38 22.59 -0.26 8.16
C PHE A 38 21.59 0.19 7.08
N ASP A 39 22.03 0.43 5.84
CA ASP A 39 21.15 0.80 4.72
C ASP A 39 20.11 -0.30 4.42
N VAL A 40 20.54 -1.57 4.37
CA VAL A 40 19.63 -2.71 4.18
C VAL A 40 18.64 -2.83 5.33
N TRP A 41 19.09 -2.62 6.57
CA TRP A 41 18.21 -2.65 7.73
C TRP A 41 17.18 -1.53 7.69
N GLN A 42 17.59 -0.29 7.43
CA GLN A 42 16.69 0.86 7.31
C GLN A 42 15.62 0.64 6.24
N LYS A 43 16.01 0.16 5.05
CA LYS A 43 15.05 -0.18 3.97
C LYS A 43 14.02 -1.21 4.40
N LYS A 44 14.44 -2.24 5.14
CA LYS A 44 13.53 -3.27 5.66
C LYS A 44 12.57 -2.70 6.70
N GLU A 45 13.05 -1.81 7.57
CA GLU A 45 12.22 -1.16 8.58
C GLU A 45 11.18 -0.23 7.93
N GLU A 46 11.59 0.56 6.95
CA GLU A 46 10.69 1.43 6.17
C GLU A 46 9.61 0.62 5.45
N LEU A 47 9.98 -0.49 4.81
CA LEU A 47 9.03 -1.40 4.16
C LEU A 47 8.02 -1.96 5.16
N ASN A 48 8.49 -2.47 6.30
CA ASN A 48 7.63 -3.00 7.35
C ASN A 48 6.68 -1.93 7.91
N ARG A 49 7.15 -0.68 8.05
CA ARG A 49 6.31 0.46 8.46
C ARG A 49 5.21 0.71 7.42
N LYS A 50 5.54 0.75 6.13
CA LYS A 50 4.57 0.93 5.05
C LYS A 50 3.55 -0.21 5.01
N ILE A 51 3.96 -1.46 5.18
CA ILE A 51 3.02 -2.62 5.25
C ILE A 51 2.04 -2.47 6.43
N LYS A 52 2.49 -1.99 7.58
CA LYS A 52 1.60 -1.72 8.73
C LYS A 52 0.58 -0.61 8.44
N VAL A 53 1.03 0.47 7.80
CA VAL A 53 0.16 1.57 7.37
C VAL A 53 -0.88 1.09 6.36
N GLU A 54 -0.44 0.35 5.34
CA GLU A 54 -1.32 -0.20 4.31
C GLU A 54 -2.39 -1.11 4.91
N ARG A 55 -1.99 -2.03 5.81
CA ARG A 55 -2.92 -2.92 6.50
C ARG A 55 -4.01 -2.14 7.23
N ARG A 56 -3.63 -1.09 7.96
CA ARG A 56 -4.57 -0.26 8.71
C ARG A 56 -5.59 0.41 7.78
N LEU A 57 -5.13 0.98 6.66
CA LEU A 57 -6.02 1.60 5.67
C LEU A 57 -6.94 0.58 5.01
N ARG A 58 -6.40 -0.59 4.64
CA ARG A 58 -7.14 -1.70 4.05
C ARG A 58 -8.27 -2.21 4.94
N GLU A 59 -8.08 -2.23 6.27
CA GLU A 59 -9.15 -2.63 7.20
C GLU A 59 -10.40 -1.75 7.04
N PHE A 60 -10.26 -0.43 6.86
CA PHE A 60 -11.40 0.45 6.59
C PHE A 60 -12.05 0.18 5.23
N LEU A 61 -11.27 -0.15 4.20
CA LEU A 61 -11.81 -0.54 2.90
C LEU A 61 -12.60 -1.86 3.00
N ILE A 62 -12.09 -2.83 3.76
CA ILE A 62 -12.80 -4.09 4.07
C ILE A 62 -14.13 -3.80 4.75
N PHE A 63 -14.16 -2.92 5.76
CA PHE A 63 -15.39 -2.56 6.45
C PHE A 63 -16.39 -1.90 5.50
N PHE A 64 -15.96 -0.94 4.67
CA PHE A 64 -16.81 -0.33 3.66
C PHE A 64 -17.42 -1.37 2.72
N LEU A 65 -16.59 -2.28 2.19
CA LEU A 65 -17.05 -3.30 1.24
C LEU A 65 -18.05 -4.28 1.89
N LYS A 66 -17.71 -4.80 3.07
CA LYS A 66 -18.54 -5.80 3.77
C LYS A 66 -19.85 -5.22 4.29
N GLN A 67 -19.84 -3.98 4.79
CA GLN A 67 -21.07 -3.38 5.31
C GLN A 67 -22.02 -3.02 4.18
N ASN A 68 -21.54 -2.52 3.04
CA ASN A 68 -22.42 -1.96 2.02
C ASN A 68 -22.83 -2.96 0.91
N PHE A 69 -22.07 -4.04 0.69
CA PHE A 69 -22.29 -4.91 -0.48
C PHE A 69 -22.42 -6.40 -0.11
N SER A 70 -22.73 -6.74 1.14
CA SER A 70 -22.92 -8.12 1.58
C SER A 70 -24.10 -8.85 0.93
N SER A 71 -25.09 -8.10 0.40
CA SER A 71 -26.26 -8.63 -0.31
C SER A 71 -25.99 -8.99 -1.77
N TYR A 72 -24.85 -8.59 -2.34
CA TYR A 72 -24.51 -8.91 -3.74
C TYR A 72 -24.06 -10.37 -3.89
N PRO A 73 -24.13 -10.94 -5.12
CA PRO A 73 -23.70 -12.30 -5.38
C PRO A 73 -22.25 -12.56 -4.96
N PRO A 74 -21.87 -13.81 -4.60
CA PRO A 74 -20.52 -14.14 -4.17
C PRO A 74 -19.40 -13.72 -5.14
N SER A 75 -19.70 -13.68 -6.45
CA SER A 75 -18.75 -13.21 -7.48
C SER A 75 -18.38 -11.73 -7.37
N CYS A 76 -19.20 -10.93 -6.69
CA CYS A 76 -19.00 -9.50 -6.44
C CYS A 76 -18.41 -9.23 -5.05
N GLN A 77 -18.23 -10.28 -4.23
CA GLN A 77 -17.74 -10.15 -2.87
C GLN A 77 -16.23 -10.43 -2.83
N PRO A 78 -15.39 -9.44 -2.48
CA PRO A 78 -13.94 -9.63 -2.40
C PRO A 78 -13.46 -10.54 -1.25
N GLY A 79 -14.35 -11.31 -0.61
CA GLY A 79 -14.02 -12.19 0.52
C GLY A 79 -13.35 -11.44 1.67
N ASN A 80 -12.07 -11.74 1.91
CA ASN A 80 -11.27 -11.08 2.96
C ASN A 80 -10.49 -9.85 2.47
N PHE A 81 -10.46 -9.59 1.16
CA PHE A 81 -9.80 -8.45 0.52
C PHE A 81 -8.36 -8.20 1.01
N TYR A 82 -7.59 -9.26 1.29
CA TYR A 82 -6.17 -9.15 1.63
C TYR A 82 -5.32 -8.97 0.37
N GLY A 83 -4.21 -8.24 0.45
CA GLY A 83 -3.36 -7.94 -0.72
C GLY A 83 -2.81 -9.19 -1.44
N LYS A 84 -2.61 -10.30 -0.71
CA LYS A 84 -2.22 -11.59 -1.30
C LYS A 84 -3.25 -12.19 -2.27
N ASN A 85 -4.51 -11.76 -2.20
CA ASN A 85 -5.60 -12.24 -3.04
C ASN A 85 -5.90 -11.24 -4.18
N HIS A 86 -4.88 -10.53 -4.67
CA HIS A 86 -5.02 -9.44 -5.63
C HIS A 86 -5.97 -9.76 -6.80
N ASP A 87 -5.72 -10.84 -7.54
CA ASP A 87 -6.52 -11.17 -8.74
C ASP A 87 -8.00 -11.40 -8.43
N GLN A 88 -8.28 -12.04 -7.28
CA GLN A 88 -9.64 -12.21 -6.78
C GLN A 88 -10.27 -10.87 -6.41
N ASN A 89 -9.52 -10.00 -5.72
CA ASN A 89 -9.98 -8.67 -5.33
C ASN A 89 -10.35 -7.83 -6.56
N GLN A 90 -9.47 -7.81 -7.56
CA GLN A 90 -9.70 -7.07 -8.81
C GLN A 90 -10.96 -7.57 -9.52
N SER A 91 -11.09 -8.89 -9.69
CA SER A 91 -12.23 -9.51 -10.36
C SER A 91 -13.54 -9.26 -9.62
N ALA A 92 -13.55 -9.35 -8.29
CA ALA A 92 -14.73 -9.11 -7.48
C ALA A 92 -15.21 -7.65 -7.56
N ILE A 93 -14.28 -6.69 -7.52
CA ILE A 93 -14.62 -5.27 -7.65
C ILE A 93 -15.13 -4.95 -9.07
N ASP A 94 -14.54 -5.54 -10.11
CA ASP A 94 -15.01 -5.38 -11.50
C ASP A 94 -16.42 -5.94 -11.71
N ASN A 95 -16.71 -7.11 -11.14
CA ASN A 95 -18.05 -7.70 -11.17
C ASN A 95 -19.06 -6.82 -10.42
N LEU A 96 -18.67 -6.28 -9.26
CA LEU A 96 -19.53 -5.38 -8.48
C LEU A 96 -19.83 -4.09 -9.25
N ILE A 97 -18.82 -3.45 -9.84
CA ILE A 97 -18.99 -2.25 -10.66
C ILE A 97 -19.91 -2.56 -11.85
N SER A 98 -19.65 -3.63 -12.58
CA SER A 98 -20.45 -4.02 -13.75
C SER A 98 -21.91 -4.29 -13.37
N ASN A 99 -22.17 -4.90 -12.21
CA ASN A 99 -23.52 -5.14 -11.71
C ASN A 99 -24.25 -3.83 -11.40
N ILE A 100 -23.57 -2.89 -10.73
CA ILE A 100 -24.11 -1.56 -10.40
C ILE A 100 -24.36 -0.73 -11.66
N GLU A 101 -23.48 -0.79 -12.65
CA GLU A 101 -23.66 -0.06 -13.91
C GLU A 101 -24.81 -0.62 -14.76
N ALA A 102 -25.00 -1.95 -14.76
CA ALA A 102 -26.07 -2.60 -15.51
C ALA A 102 -27.45 -2.48 -14.84
N SER A 103 -27.51 -2.65 -13.52
CA SER A 103 -28.78 -2.79 -12.78
C SER A 103 -29.11 -1.59 -11.89
N GLY A 104 -28.16 -0.64 -11.75
CA GLY A 104 -28.23 0.40 -10.74
C GLY A 104 -27.94 -0.12 -9.33
N LEU A 105 -28.03 0.78 -8.36
CA LEU A 105 -27.99 0.42 -6.94
C LEU A 105 -29.42 0.30 -6.40
N GLY A 106 -29.72 -0.83 -5.78
CA GLY A 106 -30.99 -1.02 -5.06
C GLY A 106 -31.14 -0.02 -3.93
N GLU A 107 -32.38 0.40 -3.66
CA GLU A 107 -32.69 1.46 -2.70
C GLU A 107 -32.15 1.17 -1.29
N GLU A 108 -32.25 -0.07 -0.82
CA GLU A 108 -31.70 -0.49 0.47
C GLU A 108 -30.19 -0.24 0.55
N VAL A 109 -29.47 -0.60 -0.52
CA VAL A 109 -28.01 -0.41 -0.60
C VAL A 109 -27.65 1.08 -0.67
N VAL A 110 -28.45 1.88 -1.38
CA VAL A 110 -28.27 3.34 -1.41
C VAL A 110 -28.37 3.92 -0.01
N LEU A 111 -29.41 3.56 0.75
CA LEU A 111 -29.61 4.02 2.13
C LEU A 111 -28.47 3.55 3.05
N GLN A 112 -28.02 2.31 2.87
CA GLN A 112 -26.90 1.74 3.64
C GLN A 112 -25.60 2.49 3.39
N VAL A 113 -25.26 2.74 2.12
CA VAL A 113 -24.07 3.53 1.74
C VAL A 113 -24.15 4.95 2.26
N GLN A 114 -25.30 5.62 2.10
CA GLN A 114 -25.48 6.98 2.61
C GLN A 114 -25.29 7.04 4.12
N LYS A 115 -25.86 6.08 4.86
CA LYS A 115 -25.68 5.97 6.30
C LYS A 115 -24.21 5.75 6.67
N TYR A 116 -23.51 4.84 5.99
CA TYR A 116 -22.10 4.57 6.23
C TYR A 116 -21.24 5.81 5.96
N CYS A 117 -21.45 6.50 4.83
CA CYS A 117 -20.72 7.72 4.51
C CYS A 117 -21.00 8.82 5.55
N GLY A 118 -22.23 8.97 6.01
CA GLY A 118 -22.58 9.93 7.05
C GLY A 118 -21.92 9.66 8.40
N SER A 119 -21.71 8.40 8.78
CA SER A 119 -21.04 8.06 10.06
C SER A 119 -19.52 8.00 9.96
N GLU A 120 -18.96 7.52 8.85
CA GLU A 120 -17.55 7.17 8.75
C GLU A 120 -16.68 8.16 7.95
N LYS A 121 -17.25 9.14 7.23
CA LYS A 121 -16.47 10.05 6.38
C LYS A 121 -15.33 10.77 7.12
N GLU A 122 -15.55 11.13 8.39
CA GLU A 122 -14.54 11.84 9.18
C GLU A 122 -13.33 10.96 9.47
N ILE A 123 -13.53 9.65 9.63
CA ILE A 123 -12.42 8.71 9.79
C ILE A 123 -11.60 8.66 8.51
N PHE A 124 -12.24 8.58 7.35
CA PHE A 124 -11.52 8.58 6.06
C PHE A 124 -10.76 9.90 5.83
N ASN A 125 -11.36 11.05 6.16
CA ASN A 125 -10.70 12.36 6.09
C ASN A 125 -9.47 12.42 7.01
N ASN A 126 -9.59 11.95 8.26
CA ASN A 126 -8.51 11.94 9.24
C ASN A 126 -7.36 10.98 8.90
N LEU A 127 -7.60 10.00 8.01
CA LEU A 127 -6.59 9.06 7.54
C LEU A 127 -5.85 9.53 6.28
N ILE A 128 -6.20 10.69 5.70
CA ILE A 128 -5.48 11.26 4.55
C ILE A 128 -3.97 11.42 4.83
N PRO A 129 -3.53 11.96 5.99
CA PRO A 129 -2.10 12.03 6.31
C PRO A 129 -1.46 10.63 6.42
N VAL A 130 -2.19 9.66 6.96
CA VAL A 130 -1.72 8.26 7.08
C VAL A 130 -1.51 7.63 5.69
N ALA A 131 -2.39 7.90 4.74
CA ALA A 131 -2.23 7.44 3.36
C ALA A 131 -1.03 8.08 2.64
N SER A 132 -0.60 9.27 3.05
CA SER A 132 0.58 9.95 2.47
C SER A 132 1.91 9.25 2.78
N ASP A 133 1.96 8.42 3.83
CA ASP A 133 3.14 7.65 4.22
C ASP A 133 3.44 6.43 3.30
N LEU A 134 2.54 6.11 2.37
CA LEU A 134 2.68 4.99 1.42
C LEU A 134 3.37 5.42 0.12
N THR A 135 2.60 5.46 -0.97
CA THR A 135 3.01 5.97 -2.29
C THR A 135 2.03 7.04 -2.72
N ASN A 136 2.42 7.86 -3.70
CA ASN A 136 1.58 8.90 -4.26
C ASN A 136 0.25 8.34 -4.80
N ASP A 137 0.25 7.12 -5.36
CA ASP A 137 -0.95 6.52 -5.93
C ASP A 137 -1.90 5.95 -4.86
N HIS A 138 -1.39 5.45 -3.73
CA HIS A 138 -2.21 5.15 -2.56
C HIS A 138 -2.86 6.43 -2.01
N PHE A 139 -2.08 7.50 -1.85
CA PHE A 139 -2.57 8.80 -1.40
C PHE A 139 -3.69 9.34 -2.31
N LYS A 140 -3.47 9.36 -3.63
CA LYS A 140 -4.49 9.79 -4.60
C LYS A 140 -5.76 8.95 -4.52
N SER A 141 -5.62 7.63 -4.40
CA SER A 141 -6.77 6.72 -4.28
C SER A 141 -7.57 7.02 -3.02
N TRP A 142 -6.89 7.20 -1.88
CA TRP A 142 -7.53 7.51 -0.60
C TRP A 142 -8.24 8.86 -0.60
N VAL A 143 -7.59 9.91 -1.10
CA VAL A 143 -8.19 11.25 -1.23
C VAL A 143 -9.44 11.21 -2.10
N ARG A 144 -9.43 10.44 -3.20
CA ARG A 144 -10.60 10.27 -4.07
C ARG A 144 -11.73 9.51 -3.37
N ILE A 145 -11.42 8.45 -2.61
CA ILE A 145 -12.42 7.74 -1.80
C ILE A 145 -13.07 8.71 -0.81
N ALA A 146 -12.26 9.44 -0.03
CA ALA A 146 -12.76 10.42 0.93
C ALA A 146 -13.62 11.49 0.25
N TYR A 147 -13.17 12.04 -0.89
CA TYR A 147 -13.95 13.01 -1.67
C TYR A 147 -15.35 12.49 -2.03
N PHE A 148 -15.45 11.28 -2.61
CA PHE A 148 -16.74 10.73 -3.01
C PHE A 148 -17.61 10.32 -1.82
N MET A 149 -17.03 9.93 -0.68
CA MET A 149 -17.80 9.75 0.56
C MET A 149 -18.42 11.05 1.04
N ASN A 150 -17.67 12.16 1.01
CA ASN A 150 -18.20 13.47 1.35
C ASN A 150 -19.30 13.91 0.35
N ALA A 151 -19.14 13.62 -0.94
CA ALA A 151 -20.13 13.96 -1.97
C ALA A 151 -21.47 13.22 -1.79
N ILE A 152 -21.42 11.95 -1.33
CA ILE A 152 -22.61 11.16 -0.96
C ILE A 152 -23.33 11.80 0.23
N ASP A 153 -22.59 12.14 1.29
CA ASP A 153 -23.16 12.72 2.50
C ASP A 153 -23.75 14.13 2.27
N SER A 154 -23.04 14.98 1.53
CA SER A 154 -23.53 16.31 1.14
C SER A 154 -24.58 16.29 0.04
N LYS A 155 -24.93 15.11 -0.49
CA LYS A 155 -25.88 14.91 -1.61
C LYS A 155 -25.53 15.76 -2.84
N SER A 156 -24.23 16.03 -3.06
CA SER A 156 -23.77 16.83 -4.21
C SER A 156 -23.68 16.03 -5.50
N GLU A 157 -23.65 14.69 -5.40
CA GLU A 157 -23.64 13.76 -6.52
C GLU A 157 -24.65 12.62 -6.31
N LYS A 158 -24.98 11.90 -7.40
CA LYS A 158 -25.78 10.67 -7.31
C LYS A 158 -24.97 9.59 -6.57
N THR A 159 -25.54 9.00 -5.53
CA THR A 159 -24.90 7.93 -4.75
C THR A 159 -24.33 6.83 -5.63
N SER A 160 -25.04 6.42 -6.69
CA SER A 160 -24.56 5.38 -7.59
C SER A 160 -23.29 5.74 -8.34
N HIS A 161 -23.19 6.98 -8.81
CA HIS A 161 -21.99 7.47 -9.46
C HIS A 161 -20.81 7.47 -8.48
N SER A 162 -21.01 8.06 -7.31
CA SER A 162 -19.96 8.22 -6.30
C SER A 162 -19.51 6.86 -5.75
N VAL A 163 -20.41 5.88 -5.58
CA VAL A 163 -20.06 4.49 -5.22
C VAL A 163 -19.16 3.85 -6.26
N VAL A 164 -19.50 3.92 -7.55
CA VAL A 164 -18.64 3.36 -8.62
C VAL A 164 -17.26 4.00 -8.58
N LYS A 165 -17.18 5.31 -8.34
CA LYS A 165 -15.89 6.01 -8.20
C LYS A 165 -15.11 5.58 -6.95
N ILE A 166 -15.78 5.34 -5.82
CA ILE A 166 -15.14 4.78 -4.63
C ILE A 166 -14.56 3.40 -4.94
N LEU A 167 -15.35 2.51 -5.54
CA LEU A 167 -14.93 1.14 -5.90
C LEU A 167 -13.73 1.13 -6.84
N LEU A 168 -13.71 1.99 -7.86
CA LEU A 168 -12.56 2.15 -8.76
C LEU A 168 -11.28 2.57 -8.03
N ASN A 169 -11.40 3.46 -7.04
CA ASN A 169 -10.23 3.89 -6.26
C ASN A 169 -9.82 2.85 -5.21
N ILE A 170 -10.75 2.06 -4.68
CA ILE A 170 -10.44 0.87 -3.86
C ILE A 170 -9.66 -0.16 -4.69
N LYS A 171 -10.10 -0.42 -5.93
CA LYS A 171 -9.41 -1.31 -6.87
C LYS A 171 -7.99 -0.83 -7.16
N ARG A 172 -7.82 0.47 -7.42
CA ARG A 172 -6.51 1.08 -7.63
C ARG A 172 -5.62 0.97 -6.40
N PHE A 173 -6.15 1.25 -5.21
CA PHE A 173 -5.40 1.10 -3.96
C PHE A 173 -4.86 -0.33 -3.82
N ASP A 174 -5.70 -1.35 -4.04
CA ASP A 174 -5.28 -2.76 -3.97
C ASP A 174 -4.20 -3.11 -5.00
N HIS A 175 -4.32 -2.62 -6.23
CA HIS A 175 -3.32 -2.81 -7.28
C HIS A 175 -1.97 -2.19 -6.91
N GLU A 176 -1.97 -0.95 -6.40
CA GLU A 176 -0.75 -0.29 -5.95
C GLU A 176 -0.11 -1.03 -4.78
N SER A 177 -0.90 -1.59 -3.86
CA SER A 177 -0.38 -2.39 -2.76
C SER A 177 0.32 -3.65 -3.29
N PHE A 178 -0.27 -4.32 -4.27
CA PHE A 178 0.31 -5.52 -4.88
C PHE A 178 1.61 -5.23 -5.64
N VAL A 179 1.59 -4.25 -6.56
CA VAL A 179 2.75 -3.88 -7.40
C VAL A 179 3.93 -3.43 -6.55
N ASN A 180 3.68 -2.65 -5.49
CA ASN A 180 4.72 -2.14 -4.61
C ASN A 180 5.09 -3.11 -3.47
N LYS A 181 4.50 -4.32 -3.43
CA LYS A 181 4.72 -5.31 -2.35
C LYS A 181 4.44 -4.75 -0.94
N LEU A 182 3.46 -3.85 -0.84
CA LEU A 182 3.04 -3.21 0.40
C LEU A 182 1.84 -3.94 0.99
N TYR A 183 1.98 -5.23 1.31
CA TYR A 183 0.93 -6.01 1.98
C TYR A 183 1.52 -7.13 2.83
N VAL A 184 0.71 -7.68 3.74
CA VAL A 184 1.15 -8.80 4.59
C VAL A 184 1.29 -10.07 3.75
N GLY A 185 2.51 -10.59 3.66
CA GLY A 185 2.85 -11.81 2.89
C GLY A 185 3.44 -11.54 1.50
N ALA A 186 3.91 -10.32 1.23
CA ALA A 186 4.64 -9.95 0.03
C ALA A 186 6.12 -10.39 0.04
#